data_AF-A0A239WKS9-F1
#
_entry.id   AF-A0A239WKS9-F1
#
_cell.length_a   1.000
_cell.length_b   1.000
_cell.length_c   1.000
_cell.angle_alpha   90.00
_cell.angle_beta   90.00
_cell.angle_gamma   90.00
#
_symmetry.space_group_name_H-M   'P 1'
#
loop_
_entity.id
_entity.type
_entity.pdbx_description
1 polymer ?
#
loop_
_entity_poly.entity_id
_entity_poly.type
_entity_poly.pdbx_seq_one_letter_code
_entity_poly.pdbx_strand_id
1 'polypeptide(L)'
;MTRSTHKIIFTEDESILITDKSGNEIHLDTTGSNINITAPETINIKCKSFNIDVDENMNTSVGQNQRVSTKLQRRNNNHKKNSCRKPKFKKIPQ
;
A
#
# COMPACT_ATOMS: atom_id res chain seq x y z
N MET A 1 12.54 -28.10 -15.85
CA MET A 1 13.33 -27.50 -14.75
C MET A 1 14.47 -26.71 -15.35
N THR A 2 14.56 -25.41 -15.08
CA THR A 2 15.79 -24.64 -15.34
C THR A 2 16.87 -25.09 -14.36
N ARG A 3 18.15 -25.01 -14.74
CA ARG A 3 19.28 -25.40 -13.87
C ARG A 3 19.46 -24.50 -12.62
N SER A 4 18.59 -23.53 -12.42
CA SER A 4 18.50 -22.65 -11.26
C SER A 4 17.27 -23.00 -10.42
N THR A 5 17.39 -22.88 -9.10
CA THR A 5 16.39 -23.21 -8.07
C THR A 5 15.15 -22.31 -8.06
N HIS A 6 14.90 -21.60 -9.16
CA HIS A 6 13.74 -20.74 -9.36
C HIS A 6 12.65 -21.55 -10.05
N LYS A 7 11.39 -21.27 -9.70
CA LYS A 7 10.25 -21.95 -10.31
C LYS A 7 9.31 -20.91 -10.89
N ILE A 8 8.75 -21.27 -12.04
CA ILE A 8 7.57 -20.65 -12.61
C ILE A 8 6.57 -21.79 -12.71
N ILE A 9 5.47 -21.68 -11.98
CA ILE A 9 4.44 -22.71 -11.85
C ILE A 9 3.14 -22.12 -12.39
N PHE A 10 2.51 -22.86 -13.29
CA PHE A 10 1.17 -22.60 -13.77
C PHE A 10 0.30 -23.73 -13.27
N THR A 11 -0.77 -23.39 -12.54
CA THR A 11 -1.80 -24.35 -12.16
C THR A 11 -3.06 -24.00 -12.94
N GLU A 12 -3.65 -24.99 -13.60
CA GLU A 12 -4.87 -24.79 -14.40
C GLU A 12 -5.97 -24.22 -13.52
N ASP A 13 -6.62 -23.15 -14.01
CA ASP A 13 -7.75 -22.45 -13.38
C ASP A 13 -7.51 -21.86 -11.97
N GLU A 14 -6.33 -22.04 -11.37
CA GLU A 14 -6.05 -21.63 -10.00
C GLU A 14 -5.10 -20.44 -9.89
N SER A 15 -3.88 -20.54 -10.44
CA SER A 15 -2.83 -19.55 -10.15
C SER A 15 -1.61 -19.56 -11.09
N ILE A 16 -0.85 -18.46 -11.03
CA ILE A 16 0.51 -18.35 -11.60
C ILE A 16 1.45 -17.94 -10.48
N LEU A 17 2.51 -18.72 -10.28
CA LEU A 17 3.49 -18.52 -9.20
C LEU A 17 4.91 -18.44 -9.74
N ILE A 18 5.61 -17.37 -9.40
CA ILE A 18 7.04 -17.20 -9.65
C ILE A 18 7.75 -17.13 -8.30
N THR A 19 8.68 -18.05 -8.07
CA THR A 19 9.41 -18.13 -6.79
C THR A 19 10.89 -18.38 -7.00
N ASP A 20 11.70 -17.85 -6.08
CA ASP A 20 13.13 -18.10 -6.01
C ASP A 20 13.50 -18.88 -4.74
N LYS A 21 14.76 -19.36 -4.65
CA LYS A 21 15.22 -20.10 -3.47
C LYS A 21 15.30 -19.24 -2.21
N SER A 22 15.39 -17.92 -2.37
CA SER A 22 15.59 -16.95 -1.30
C SER A 22 14.28 -16.53 -0.64
N GLY A 23 13.12 -16.97 -1.17
CA GLY A 23 11.79 -16.64 -0.64
C GLY A 23 11.15 -15.42 -1.28
N ASN A 24 11.65 -14.95 -2.42
CA ASN A 24 10.95 -13.97 -3.23
C ASN A 24 9.79 -14.64 -3.97
N GLU A 25 8.62 -14.01 -3.97
CA GLU A 25 7.41 -14.56 -4.56
C GLU A 25 6.61 -13.49 -5.30
N ILE A 26 6.12 -13.85 -6.50
CA ILE A 26 5.03 -13.17 -7.20
C ILE A 26 3.95 -14.22 -7.43
N HIS A 27 2.76 -13.99 -6.87
CA HIS A 27 1.64 -14.92 -6.94
C HIS A 27 0.38 -14.20 -7.45
N LEU A 28 -0.10 -14.66 -8.61
CA LEU A 28 -1.38 -14.28 -9.20
C LEU A 28 -2.38 -15.38 -8.85
N ASP A 29 -3.34 -15.09 -7.97
CA ASP A 29 -4.34 -16.03 -7.47
C ASP A 29 -5.69 -15.73 -8.15
N THR A 30 -6.12 -16.64 -9.03
CA THR A 30 -7.40 -16.52 -9.75
C THR A 30 -8.58 -16.79 -8.83
N THR A 31 -8.45 -17.76 -7.91
CA THR A 31 -9.56 -18.20 -7.04
C THR A 31 -9.91 -17.12 -6.03
N GLY A 32 -8.90 -16.50 -5.41
CA GLY A 32 -9.08 -15.37 -4.51
C GLY A 32 -9.17 -14.00 -5.20
N SER A 33 -8.86 -13.94 -6.50
CA SER A 33 -8.74 -12.69 -7.27
C SER A 33 -7.72 -11.71 -6.68
N ASN A 34 -6.63 -12.23 -6.12
CA ASN A 34 -5.60 -11.46 -5.43
C ASN A 34 -4.26 -11.48 -6.18
N ILE A 35 -3.46 -10.45 -5.98
CA ILE A 35 -2.06 -10.41 -6.40
C ILE A 35 -1.20 -10.16 -5.17
N ASN A 36 -0.25 -11.07 -4.91
CA ASN A 36 0.70 -10.95 -3.81
C ASN A 36 2.12 -10.84 -4.35
N ILE A 37 2.87 -9.87 -3.82
CA ILE A 37 4.29 -9.69 -4.10
C ILE A 37 5.02 -9.62 -2.77
N THR A 38 5.89 -10.59 -2.53
CA THR A 38 6.61 -10.74 -1.25
C THR A 38 8.10 -10.81 -1.51
N ALA A 39 8.86 -10.07 -0.71
CA ALA A 39 10.32 -10.18 -0.65
C ALA A 39 10.77 -10.05 0.81
N PRO A 40 11.72 -10.88 1.28
CA PRO A 40 12.23 -10.79 2.66
C PRO A 40 12.93 -9.47 2.99
N GLU A 41 13.59 -8.85 2.02
CA GLU A 41 14.44 -7.67 2.24
C GLU A 41 13.88 -6.39 1.61
N THR A 42 13.74 -6.34 0.27
CA THR A 42 13.36 -5.08 -0.41
C THR A 42 12.69 -5.34 -1.77
N ILE A 43 11.59 -4.62 -2.03
CA ILE A 43 10.96 -4.50 -3.36
C ILE A 43 11.25 -3.10 -3.91
N ASN A 44 11.85 -3.02 -5.10
CA ASN A 44 12.09 -1.76 -5.79
C ASN A 44 11.20 -1.65 -7.04
N ILE A 45 10.34 -0.63 -7.09
CA ILE A 45 9.52 -0.32 -8.28
C ILE A 45 10.05 0.97 -8.91
N LYS A 46 10.59 0.87 -10.13
CA LYS A 46 11.12 2.00 -10.90
C LYS A 46 10.38 2.10 -12.22
N CYS A 47 9.72 3.22 -12.46
CA CYS A 47 8.98 3.48 -13.68
C CYS A 47 8.85 4.98 -13.93
N LYS A 48 8.45 5.36 -15.15
CA LYS A 48 8.19 6.76 -15.53
C LYS A 48 6.93 7.32 -14.86
N SER A 49 5.89 6.50 -14.80
CA SER A 49 4.60 6.80 -14.15
C SER A 49 4.14 5.58 -13.39
N PHE A 50 3.72 5.77 -12.14
CA PHE A 50 3.07 4.73 -11.33
C PHE A 50 1.72 5.26 -10.86
N ASN A 51 0.65 4.57 -11.26
CA ASN A 51 -0.72 4.93 -10.91
C ASN A 51 -1.26 3.87 -9.96
N ILE A 52 -1.91 4.29 -8.88
CA ILE A 52 -2.55 3.39 -7.92
C ILE A 52 -3.95 3.94 -7.67
N ASP A 53 -4.95 3.21 -8.16
CA ASP A 53 -6.37 3.50 -7.96
C ASP A 53 -6.97 2.40 -7.08
N VAL A 54 -7.63 2.77 -6.00
CA VAL A 54 -8.19 1.85 -5.00
C VAL A 54 -9.59 2.31 -4.64
N ASP A 55 -10.58 1.44 -4.85
CA ASP A 55 -12.00 1.77 -4.67
C ASP A 55 -12.42 1.78 -3.19
N GLU A 56 -11.91 0.83 -2.40
CA GLU A 56 -12.32 0.69 -1.00
C GLU A 56 -11.29 1.30 -0.03
N ASN A 57 -10.18 0.60 0.22
CA ASN A 57 -9.26 0.97 1.29
C ASN A 57 -7.80 0.73 0.89
N MET A 58 -6.93 1.71 1.15
CA MET A 58 -5.47 1.56 1.09
C MET A 58 -4.90 1.55 2.51
N ASN A 59 -4.32 0.41 2.92
CA ASN A 59 -3.65 0.25 4.21
C ASN A 59 -2.13 0.19 4.02
N THR A 60 -1.38 0.95 4.81
CA THR A 60 0.09 0.93 4.80
C THR A 60 0.60 0.84 6.22
N SER A 61 1.43 -0.17 6.51
CA SER A 61 2.08 -0.37 7.81
C SER A 61 3.58 -0.30 7.63
N VAL A 62 4.24 0.54 8.43
CA VAL A 62 5.70 0.74 8.38
C VAL A 62 6.24 0.71 9.81
N GLY A 63 7.17 -0.20 10.09
CA GLY A 63 7.69 -0.41 11.44
C GLY A 63 8.63 0.68 11.94
N GLN A 64 9.34 1.38 11.05
CA GLN A 64 10.34 2.39 11.44
C GLN A 64 10.08 3.78 10.86
N ASN A 65 10.15 3.95 9.54
CA ASN A 65 10.04 5.28 8.92
C ASN A 65 9.39 5.22 7.54
N GLN A 66 8.40 6.08 7.32
CA GLN A 66 7.78 6.31 6.01
C GLN A 66 8.19 7.69 5.49
N ARG A 67 8.94 7.72 4.37
CA ARG A 67 9.37 8.97 3.72
C ARG A 67 8.78 9.07 2.32
N VAL A 68 8.06 10.16 2.07
CA VAL A 68 7.59 10.54 0.73
C VAL A 68 8.36 11.78 0.27
N SER A 69 9.06 11.68 -0.86
CA SER A 69 9.82 12.80 -1.43
C SER A 69 9.22 13.22 -2.77
N THR A 70 8.54 14.37 -2.79
CA THR A 70 7.92 14.93 -4.00
C THR A 70 8.48 16.32 -4.27
N LYS A 71 8.76 16.64 -5.54
CA LYS A 71 9.23 17.99 -5.93
C LYS A 71 8.20 19.08 -5.64
N LEU A 72 6.91 18.75 -5.70
CA LEU A 72 5.81 19.66 -5.36
C LEU A 72 5.01 19.05 -4.20
N GLN A 73 4.95 19.74 -3.08
CA GLN A 73 4.22 19.30 -1.90
C GLN A 73 2.73 19.60 -2.07
N ARG A 74 1.89 18.57 -2.18
CA ARG A 74 0.44 18.73 -2.03
C ARG A 74 0.11 18.96 -0.56
N ARG A 75 -0.49 20.12 -0.25
CA ARG A 75 -1.14 20.36 1.05
C ARG A 75 -2.44 19.56 1.09
N ASN A 76 -2.54 18.59 1.98
CA ASN A 76 -3.82 17.96 2.30
C ASN A 76 -4.58 18.87 3.28
N ASN A 77 -5.66 19.52 2.83
CA ASN A 77 -6.49 20.43 3.63
C ASN A 77 -7.50 19.70 4.55
N ASN A 78 -7.15 18.54 5.11
CA ASN A 78 -8.06 17.77 5.96
C ASN A 78 -7.69 17.78 7.45
N HIS A 79 -7.29 18.95 7.96
CA HIS A 79 -7.34 19.22 9.40
C HIS A 79 -8.18 20.46 9.70
N LYS A 80 -9.48 20.37 9.44
CA LYS A 80 -10.46 21.31 9.99
C LYS A 80 -11.76 20.61 10.36
N LYS A 81 -11.69 19.67 11.31
CA LYS A 81 -12.84 19.28 12.12
C LYS A 81 -12.36 19.08 13.55
N ASN A 82 -12.25 20.16 14.33
CA ASN A 82 -12.34 20.08 15.78
C ASN A 82 -12.98 21.35 16.36
N SER A 83 -14.23 21.16 16.79
CA SER A 83 -15.11 21.95 17.66
C SER A 83 -15.37 23.43 17.35
N CYS A 84 -16.58 23.70 16.86
CA CYS A 84 -17.31 24.93 17.15
C CYS A 84 -17.53 24.99 18.68
N ARG A 85 -16.67 25.67 19.45
CA ARG A 85 -16.94 25.95 20.87
C ARG A 85 -17.99 27.06 20.92
N LYS A 86 -19.23 26.73 21.28
CA LYS A 86 -20.27 27.74 21.54
C LYS A 86 -19.73 28.75 22.58
N PRO A 87 -19.75 30.06 22.34
CA PRO A 87 -19.34 31.03 23.33
C PRO A 87 -20.30 30.97 24.53
N LYS A 88 -19.78 30.75 25.74
CA LYS A 88 -20.56 30.92 26.97
C LYS A 88 -20.78 32.42 27.17
N PHE A 89 -21.97 32.92 26.88
CA PHE A 89 -22.38 34.26 27.29
C PHE A 89 -22.41 34.32 28.82
N LYS A 90 -21.51 35.10 29.43
CA LYS A 90 -21.66 35.51 30.84
C LYS A 90 -22.80 36.52 30.89
N LYS A 91 -23.88 36.21 31.62
CA LYS A 91 -24.88 37.22 31.99
C LYS A 91 -24.19 38.22 32.93
N ILE A 92 -24.29 39.49 32.59
CA ILE A 92 -23.91 40.63 33.43
C ILE A 92 -24.98 40.72 34.54
N PRO A 93 -24.62 40.73 35.83
CA PRO A 93 -25.60 41.00 36.88
C PRO A 93 -26.03 42.48 36.83
N GLN A 94 -27.33 42.73 37.06
CA GLN A 94 -27.85 44.07 37.35
C GLN A 94 -27.32 44.57 38.69
#